data_AF-A0A832WIV0-F1
#
_entry.id   AF-A0A832WIV0-F1
#
_cell.length_a   1.000
_cell.length_b   1.000
_cell.length_c   1.000
_cell.angle_alpha   90.00
_cell.angle_beta   90.00
_cell.angle_gamma   90.00
#
_symmetry.space_group_name_H-M   'P 1'
#
loop_
_entity.id
_entity.type
_entity.pdbx_description
1 polymer ?
#
loop_
_entity_poly.entity_id
_entity_poly.type
_entity_poly.pdbx_seq_one_letter_code
_entity_poly.pdbx_strand_id
1 'polypeptide(L)' 'MSKKGKDPLYFRKEYKALKPEDALEILYSEFGGRYKVKRSRIKILNIEEIKPEDVTDPVLKKLVTA' A
#
# COMPACT_ATOMS: atom_id res chain seq x y z
N MET A 1 4.76 2.07 35.22
CA MET A 1 3.99 2.66 34.09
C MET A 1 4.51 2.07 32.79
N SER A 2 3.85 1.06 32.25
CA SER A 2 4.30 0.42 31.00
C SER A 2 3.90 1.30 29.82
N LYS A 3 4.84 2.03 29.22
CA LYS A 3 4.63 2.67 27.92
C LYS A 3 4.55 1.54 26.90
N LYS A 4 3.36 0.96 26.68
CA LYS A 4 3.08 0.16 25.48
C LYS A 4 3.24 1.09 24.27
N GLY A 5 4.45 1.16 23.72
CA GLY A 5 4.65 1.69 22.38
C GLY A 5 3.76 0.90 21.44
N LYS A 6 2.93 1.58 20.64
CA LYS A 6 2.08 0.92 19.65
C LYS A 6 2.99 0.20 18.65
N ASP A 7 2.88 -1.12 18.58
CA ASP A 7 3.56 -1.91 17.57
C ASP A 7 3.22 -1.37 16.17
N PRO A 8 4.21 -1.28 15.25
CA PRO A 8 3.94 -0.85 13.89
C PRO A 8 3.03 -1.86 13.20
N LEU A 9 1.99 -1.36 12.53
CA LEU A 9 1.14 -2.19 11.69
C LEU A 9 1.82 -2.39 10.33
N TYR A 10 2.15 -3.64 10.00
CA TYR A 10 2.64 -4.00 8.68
C TYR A 10 1.47 -4.14 7.71
N PHE A 11 1.69 -3.68 6.48
CA PHE A 11 0.73 -3.82 5.39
C PHE A 11 1.46 -4.18 4.10
N ARG A 12 0.73 -4.84 3.20
CA ARG A 12 1.10 -5.03 1.80
C ARG A 12 -0.06 -4.53 0.95
N LYS A 13 0.24 -3.73 -0.05
CA LYS A 13 -0.74 -3.16 -0.98
C LYS A 13 -0.22 -3.28 -2.39
N GLU A 14 -1.12 -3.60 -3.30
CA GLU A 14 -0.85 -3.76 -4.72
C GLU A 14 -1.68 -2.71 -5.46
N TYR A 15 -1.06 -1.97 -6.37
CA TYR A 15 -1.70 -0.90 -7.14
C TYR A 15 -1.35 -1.06 -8.61
N LYS A 16 -2.31 -0.79 -9.49
CA LYS A 16 -2.04 -0.62 -10.93
C LYS A 16 -1.54 0.80 -11.17
N ALA A 17 -0.30 0.93 -11.60
CA ALA A 17 0.32 2.22 -11.90
C ALA A 17 1.36 2.07 -13.02
N LEU A 18 1.68 3.17 -13.71
CA LEU A 18 2.74 3.19 -14.72
C LEU A 18 4.12 3.45 -14.11
N LYS A 19 4.15 4.06 -12.93
CA LYS A 19 5.36 4.43 -12.20
C LYS A 19 5.17 4.20 -10.70
N PRO A 20 6.24 3.91 -9.95
CA PRO A 20 6.15 3.68 -8.51
C PRO A 20 5.67 4.92 -7.74
N GLU A 21 5.97 6.13 -8.21
CA GLU A 21 5.51 7.37 -7.57
C GLU A 21 3.98 7.49 -7.57
N ASP A 22 3.34 7.09 -8.67
CA ASP A 22 1.87 7.12 -8.79
C ASP A 22 1.23 6.13 -7.81
N ALA A 23 1.81 4.93 -7.67
CA ALA A 23 1.37 3.94 -6.70
C ALA A 23 1.48 4.48 -5.25
N LEU A 24 2.54 5.21 -4.94
CA LEU A 24 2.73 5.85 -3.64
C LEU A 24 1.70 6.95 -3.37
N GLU A 25 1.40 7.81 -4.35
CA GLU A 25 0.39 8.85 -4.18
C GLU A 25 -1.01 8.27 -3.95
N ILE A 26 -1.36 7.18 -4.64
CA ILE A 26 -2.61 6.44 -4.39
C ILE A 26 -2.63 5.90 -2.96
N LEU A 27 -1.54 5.25 -2.52
CA LEU A 27 -1.41 4.74 -1.16
C LEU A 27 -1.59 5.86 -0.12
N TYR A 28 -0.89 6.98 -0.28
CA TYR A 28 -0.99 8.09 0.66
C TYR A 28 -2.39 8.70 0.71
N SER A 29 -3.08 8.75 -0.43
CA SER A 29 -4.46 9.24 -0.52
C SER A 29 -5.44 8.28 0.16
N GLU A 30 -5.30 6.97 -0.06
CA GLU A 30 -6.11 5.93 0.61
C GLU A 30 -5.93 6.00 2.14
N PHE A 31 -4.68 6.03 2.60
CA PHE A 31 -4.33 6.06 4.03
C PHE A 31 -4.71 7.37 4.72
N GLY A 32 -4.52 8.51 4.07
CA GLY A 32 -4.96 9.80 4.58
C GLY A 32 -6.48 9.94 4.60
N GLY A 33 -7.15 9.47 3.54
CA GLY A 33 -8.60 9.61 3.37
C GLY A 33 -9.40 8.67 4.26
N ARG A 34 -9.18 7.36 4.11
CA ARG A 34 -9.97 6.30 4.76
C ARG A 34 -9.51 6.02 6.18
N TYR A 35 -8.20 5.95 6.40
CA TYR A 35 -7.63 5.53 7.69
C TYR A 35 -7.14 6.70 8.55
N LYS A 36 -7.20 7.94 8.04
CA LYS A 36 -6.77 9.18 8.72
C LYS A 36 -5.31 9.12 9.22
N VAL A 37 -4.45 8.44 8.45
CA VAL A 37 -3.01 8.32 8.75
C VAL A 37 -2.24 9.41 8.01
N LYS A 38 -1.39 10.16 8.73
CA LYS A 38 -0.49 11.15 8.14
C LYS A 38 0.61 10.46 7.33
N ARG A 39 0.96 11.02 6.16
CA ARG A 39 2.06 10.51 5.30
C ARG A 39 3.36 10.28 6.08
N SER A 40 3.72 11.20 6.98
CA SER A 40 4.93 11.10 7.82
C SER A 40 4.94 9.94 8.82
N ARG A 41 3.83 9.23 9.02
CA ARG A 41 3.73 8.03 9.88
C ARG A 41 3.77 6.72 9.09
N ILE A 42 3.83 6.80 7.77
CA ILE A 42 3.90 5.64 6.89
C ILE A 42 5.36 5.47 6.49
N LYS A 43 5.91 4.29 6.76
CA LYS A 43 7.26 3.90 6.32
C LYS A 43 7.11 2.82 5.26
N ILE A 44 7.53 3.14 4.04
CA ILE A 44 7.59 2.17 2.94
C ILE A 44 8.87 1.36 3.11
N LEU A 45 8.74 0.03 3.16
CA LEU A 45 9.87 -0.88 3.36
C LEU A 45 10.42 -1.40 2.03
N ASN A 46 9.55 -1.70 1.07
CA ASN A 46 9.91 -2.16 -0.26
C ASN A 46 8.88 -1.65 -1.27
N ILE A 47 9.32 -1.42 -2.51
CA ILE A 47 8.48 -1.16 -3.66
C ILE A 47 9.06 -1.99 -4.80
N GLU A 48 8.26 -2.89 -5.35
CA GLU A 48 8.66 -3.76 -6.43
C GLU A 48 7.55 -3.85 -7.47
N GLU A 49 7.95 -3.98 -8.73
CA GLU A 49 7.03 -4.29 -9.81
C GLU A 49 6.78 -5.80 -9.82
N ILE A 50 5.50 -6.17 -9.80
CA ILE A 50 5.07 -7.57 -9.89
C ILE A 50 4.35 -7.80 -11.20
N LYS A 51 4.43 -9.03 -11.72
CA LYS A 51 3.70 -9.40 -12.93
C LYS A 51 2.20 -9.56 -12.63
N PRO A 52 1.31 -9.40 -13.63
CA PRO A 52 -0.12 -9.60 -13.46
C PRO A 52 -0.52 -10.98 -12.91
N GLU A 53 0.28 -12.01 -13.19
CA GLU A 53 0.09 -13.38 -12.70
C GLU A 53 0.28 -13.53 -11.18
N ASP A 54 1.18 -12.73 -10.61
CA ASP A 54 1.59 -12.75 -9.19
C ASP A 54 0.71 -11.86 -8.29
N VAL A 55 -0.23 -11.12 -8.88
CA VAL A 55 -1.19 -10.29 -8.13
C VAL A 55 -2.03 -11.16 -7.20
N THR A 56 -2.04 -10.80 -5.93
CA THR A 56 -2.73 -11.54 -4.86
C THR A 56 -4.11 -10.98 -4.56
N ASP A 57 -4.34 -9.68 -4.81
CA ASP A 57 -5.66 -9.08 -4.65
C ASP A 57 -6.61 -9.58 -5.77
N PRO A 58 -7.72 -10.25 -5.44
CA PRO A 58 -8.60 -10.87 -6.44
C PRO A 58 -9.36 -9.84 -7.29
N VAL A 59 -9.59 -8.64 -6.77
CA VAL A 59 -10.23 -7.56 -7.52
C VAL A 59 -9.22 -6.97 -8.50
N LEU A 60 -8.02 -6.66 -8.03
CA LEU A 60 -6.96 -6.13 -8.87
C LEU A 60 -6.54 -7.13 -9.96
N LYS A 61 -6.45 -8.42 -9.62
CA LYS A 61 -6.11 -9.49 -10.57
C LYS A 61 -7.07 -9.48 -11.75
N LYS A 62 -8.38 -9.43 -11.49
CA LYS A 62 -9.41 -9.33 -12.54
C LYS A 62 -9.28 -8.07 -13.40
N LEU A 63 -8.77 -6.96 -12.86
CA LEU A 63 -8.62 -5.71 -13.62
C LEU A 63 -7.35 -5.65 -14.49
N VAL A 64 -6.36 -6.50 -14.21
CA VAL A 64 -5.10 -6.54 -14.96
C VAL A 64 -4.98 -7.74 -15.90
N THR A 65 -5.73 -8.83 -15.66
CA THR A 65 -5.72 -10.04 -16.51
C THR A 65 -6.92 -10.13 -17.46
N ALA A 66 -7.87 -9.19 -17.40
CA ALA A 66 -9.01 -9.13 -18.32
C ALA A 66 -8.70 -8.34 -19.60
#